data_AF-A0A1B1E7B2-F1
#
_entry.id   AF-A0A1B1E7B2-F1
#
_cell.length_a   1.000
_cell.length_b   1.000
_cell.length_c   1.000
_cell.angle_alpha   90.00
_cell.angle_beta   90.00
_cell.angle_gamma   90.00
#
_symmetry.space_group_name_H-M   'P 1'
#
loop_
_entity.id
_entity.type
_entity.pdbx_description
1 polymer ?
#
loop_
_entity_poly.entity_id
_entity_poly.type
_entity_poly.pdbx_seq_one_letter_code
_entity_poly.pdbx_strand_id
1 'polypeptide(L)'
;MTKGALCNVNDLPSKQIYQKFEQKNGKTKCPQCNSWADGITSILEDKLRDEWEDWEYATEIAQAWCLISKLNTEEKQPSSPCKEKLCNFFYFWLGGTLCHRLKPSTWFQDTMQEIYTKLKGSNVQCEYIPIDGTIDRDLFKYRKIIFDYYYDYKTLKEQLKYPPSEVSPCKVKYDAYLQDVEDAHKQVEANCGRTSKDEYCNNFWNKFKNSNIPKPPDLKSNIMNGEDITEDGTDVLRCLTQLSSAITELSRQEETSASLGTISSTAISSALGTVGVAALPIVAFLSYKVST
;
A
#
# COMPACT_ATOMS: atom_id res chain seq x y z
N MET A 1 -32.53 8.38 13.82
CA MET A 1 -31.96 7.37 12.91
C MET A 1 -30.59 7.02 13.43
N THR A 2 -30.45 5.83 14.01
CA THR A 2 -29.23 5.29 14.62
C THR A 2 -28.18 5.08 13.54
N LYS A 3 -27.04 5.78 13.63
CA LYS A 3 -25.82 5.42 12.90
C LYS A 3 -25.35 4.06 13.43
N GLY A 4 -25.93 2.98 12.92
CA GLY A 4 -25.25 1.68 12.96
C GLY A 4 -24.03 1.83 12.06
N ALA A 5 -22.85 1.99 12.66
CA ALA A 5 -21.61 1.77 11.93
C ALA A 5 -21.70 0.34 11.36
N LEU A 6 -21.71 0.20 10.04
CA LEU A 6 -21.74 -1.11 9.40
C LEU A 6 -20.35 -1.72 9.62
N CYS A 7 -20.16 -2.43 10.72
CA CYS A 7 -18.86 -2.98 11.09
C CYS A 7 -18.43 -4.09 10.12
N ASN A 8 -17.26 -3.92 9.53
CA ASN A 8 -16.69 -4.80 8.52
C ASN A 8 -15.16 -4.79 8.65
N VAL A 9 -14.55 -5.98 8.68
CA VAL A 9 -13.08 -6.13 8.73
C VAL A 9 -12.40 -5.39 7.58
N ASN A 10 -13.04 -5.33 6.42
CA ASN A 10 -12.52 -4.64 5.24
C ASN A 10 -12.50 -3.11 5.38
N ASP A 11 -13.22 -2.55 6.36
CA ASP A 11 -13.24 -1.12 6.66
C ASP A 11 -12.17 -0.74 7.70
N LEU A 12 -11.40 -1.71 8.21
CA LEU A 12 -10.28 -1.42 9.11
C LEU A 12 -9.15 -0.70 8.36
N PRO A 13 -8.42 0.24 9.02
CA PRO A 13 -7.38 1.05 8.39
C PRO A 13 -6.35 0.25 7.59
N SER A 14 -5.85 -0.87 8.13
CA SER A 14 -4.88 -1.72 7.46
C SER A 14 -5.43 -2.29 6.15
N LYS A 15 -6.66 -2.81 6.17
CA LYS A 15 -7.34 -3.39 5.00
C LYS A 15 -7.62 -2.34 3.94
N GLN A 16 -8.02 -1.14 4.35
CA GLN A 16 -8.22 -0.04 3.41
C GLN A 16 -6.92 0.37 2.70
N ILE A 17 -5.78 0.38 3.39
CA ILE A 17 -4.48 0.65 2.76
C ILE A 17 -4.15 -0.45 1.72
N TYR A 18 -4.30 -1.73 2.07
CA TYR A 18 -4.04 -2.82 1.13
C TYR A 18 -4.94 -2.76 -0.10
N GLN A 19 -6.22 -2.44 0.07
CA GLN A 19 -7.13 -2.22 -1.05
C GLN A 19 -6.67 -1.09 -1.98
N LYS A 20 -5.96 -0.06 -1.47
CA LYS A 20 -5.36 0.98 -2.33
C LYS A 20 -4.19 0.45 -3.15
N PHE A 21 -3.38 -0.47 -2.60
CA PHE A 21 -2.30 -1.12 -3.34
C PHE A 21 -2.85 -2.08 -4.41
N GLU A 22 -3.98 -2.73 -4.13
CA GLU A 22 -4.63 -3.71 -5.00
C GLU A 22 -5.60 -3.08 -6.01
N GLN A 23 -5.70 -1.75 -6.07
CA GLN A 23 -6.71 -1.09 -6.89
C GLN A 23 -6.39 -1.23 -8.39
N LYS A 24 -6.94 -2.29 -9.01
CA LYS A 24 -6.72 -2.75 -10.40
C LYS A 24 -7.14 -1.79 -11.53
N ASN A 25 -7.37 -0.52 -11.26
CA ASN A 25 -7.93 0.38 -12.27
C ASN A 25 -6.93 0.82 -13.35
N GLY A 26 -5.66 0.42 -13.30
CA GLY A 26 -4.66 0.81 -14.31
C GLY A 26 -4.40 2.32 -14.38
N LYS A 27 -4.95 3.11 -13.45
CA LYS A 27 -4.90 4.58 -13.41
C LYS A 27 -3.72 5.15 -12.65
N THR A 28 -3.05 4.34 -11.82
CA THR A 28 -1.84 4.75 -11.10
C THR A 28 -0.64 4.50 -12.01
N LYS A 29 -0.42 5.39 -12.98
CA LYS A 29 0.74 5.33 -13.87
C LYS A 29 1.80 6.33 -13.44
N CYS A 30 3.01 5.83 -13.19
CA CYS A 30 4.23 6.60 -13.10
C CYS A 30 5.10 6.37 -14.33
N PRO A 31 6.02 7.30 -14.65
CA PRO A 31 6.99 7.12 -15.73
C PRO A 31 7.82 5.82 -15.62
N GLN A 32 8.09 5.34 -14.39
CA GLN A 32 8.94 4.17 -14.14
C GLN A 32 8.17 2.84 -14.05
N CYS A 33 6.84 2.88 -14.09
CA CYS A 33 6.00 1.74 -13.76
C CYS A 33 6.21 0.56 -14.70
N ASN A 34 6.36 0.82 -16.02
CA ASN A 34 6.65 -0.23 -17.00
C ASN A 34 8.03 -0.87 -16.75
N SER A 35 9.07 -0.05 -16.52
CA SER A 35 10.42 -0.54 -16.23
C SER A 35 10.50 -1.38 -14.94
N TRP A 36 9.74 -1.00 -13.91
CA TRP A 36 9.60 -1.78 -12.69
C TRP A 36 8.86 -3.09 -12.96
N ALA A 37 7.71 -3.04 -13.62
CA ALA A 37 6.94 -4.22 -13.97
C ALA A 37 7.80 -5.21 -14.77
N ASP A 38 8.45 -4.79 -15.85
CA ASP A 38 9.30 -5.67 -16.67
C ASP A 38 10.40 -6.37 -15.84
N GLY A 39 11.07 -5.62 -14.95
CA GLY A 39 12.11 -6.20 -14.11
C GLY A 39 11.57 -7.11 -13.00
N ILE A 40 10.38 -6.81 -12.45
CA ILE A 40 9.73 -7.69 -11.47
C ILE A 40 9.22 -8.95 -12.14
N THR A 41 8.67 -8.87 -13.36
CA THR A 41 8.32 -10.03 -14.17
C THR A 41 9.53 -10.95 -14.34
N SER A 42 10.68 -10.38 -14.73
CA SER A 42 11.94 -11.15 -14.87
C SER A 42 12.41 -11.79 -13.55
N ILE A 43 12.09 -11.18 -12.39
CA ILE A 43 12.42 -11.73 -11.07
C ILE A 43 11.48 -12.89 -10.69
N LEU A 44 10.21 -12.79 -11.07
CA LEU A 44 9.17 -13.76 -10.74
C LEU A 44 9.13 -14.95 -11.70
N GLU A 45 9.69 -14.79 -12.91
CA GLU A 45 9.82 -15.83 -13.92
C GLU A 45 10.39 -17.11 -13.32
N ASP A 46 9.73 -18.24 -13.59
CA ASP A 46 10.01 -19.58 -13.04
C ASP A 46 9.92 -19.73 -11.49
N LYS A 47 9.61 -18.66 -10.75
CA LYS A 47 9.49 -18.69 -9.28
C LYS A 47 8.08 -18.96 -8.77
N LEU A 48 7.06 -18.79 -9.61
CA LEU A 48 5.66 -18.95 -9.22
C LEU A 48 5.19 -20.43 -9.16
N ARG A 49 4.18 -20.69 -8.33
CA ARG A 49 3.60 -22.03 -8.09
C ARG A 49 2.70 -22.51 -9.21
N ASP A 50 1.99 -21.59 -9.85
CA ASP A 50 0.97 -21.85 -10.86
C ASP A 50 1.37 -21.17 -12.18
N GLU A 51 0.76 -21.59 -13.30
CA GLU A 51 0.87 -20.91 -14.62
C GLU A 51 0.14 -19.56 -14.58
N TRP A 52 0.66 -18.66 -13.77
CA TRP A 52 0.08 -17.36 -13.55
C TRP A 52 0.74 -16.32 -14.43
N GLU A 53 0.00 -15.26 -14.67
CA GLU A 53 0.47 -14.12 -15.43
C GLU A 53 1.41 -13.28 -14.54
N ASP A 54 2.71 -13.62 -14.53
CA ASP A 54 3.79 -12.91 -13.82
C ASP A 54 3.69 -11.39 -13.99
N TRP A 55 3.29 -10.96 -15.20
CA TRP A 55 3.14 -9.58 -15.57
C TRP A 55 2.02 -8.85 -14.80
N GLU A 56 0.92 -9.51 -14.44
CA GLU A 56 -0.17 -8.89 -13.67
C GLU A 56 0.33 -8.51 -12.27
N TYR A 57 1.01 -9.43 -11.59
CA TYR A 57 1.56 -9.16 -10.25
C TYR A 57 2.67 -8.14 -10.29
N ALA A 58 3.57 -8.24 -11.27
CA ALA A 58 4.62 -7.27 -11.46
C ALA A 58 4.04 -5.86 -11.68
N THR A 59 2.95 -5.77 -12.43
CA THR A 59 2.21 -4.52 -12.66
C THR A 59 1.57 -4.01 -11.36
N GLU A 60 0.90 -4.87 -10.59
CA GLU A 60 0.30 -4.49 -9.29
C GLU A 60 1.37 -3.98 -8.31
N ILE A 61 2.51 -4.67 -8.20
CA ILE A 61 3.62 -4.26 -7.33
C ILE A 61 4.20 -2.91 -7.79
N ALA A 62 4.41 -2.72 -9.09
CA ALA A 62 4.91 -1.47 -9.64
C ALA A 62 3.94 -0.29 -9.39
N GLN A 63 2.63 -0.52 -9.51
CA GLN A 63 1.59 0.48 -9.26
C GLN A 63 1.48 0.84 -7.78
N ALA A 64 1.55 -0.14 -6.88
CA ALA A 64 1.58 0.10 -5.45
C ALA A 64 2.81 0.93 -5.05
N TRP A 65 3.99 0.60 -5.58
CA TRP A 65 5.22 1.36 -5.33
C TRP A 65 5.17 2.78 -5.91
N CYS A 66 4.57 2.95 -7.09
CA CYS A 66 4.30 4.24 -7.70
C CYS A 66 3.47 5.15 -6.79
N LEU A 67 2.39 4.60 -6.22
CA LEU A 67 1.52 5.34 -5.33
C LEU A 67 2.28 5.88 -4.11
N ILE A 68 3.12 5.03 -3.50
CA ILE A 68 3.99 5.41 -2.39
C ILE A 68 5.03 6.45 -2.84
N SER A 69 5.55 6.31 -4.06
CA SER A 69 6.53 7.23 -4.64
C SER A 69 6.01 8.65 -4.78
N LYS A 70 4.76 8.79 -5.19
CA LYS A 70 4.15 10.10 -5.39
C LYS A 70 4.05 10.88 -4.08
N LEU A 71 3.59 10.23 -3.02
CA LEU A 71 3.48 10.84 -1.68
C LEU A 71 4.84 11.32 -1.16
N ASN A 72 5.91 10.60 -1.50
CA ASN A 72 7.27 10.94 -1.10
C ASN A 72 7.89 12.11 -1.89
N THR A 73 7.34 12.47 -3.05
CA THR A 73 7.86 13.57 -3.89
C THR A 73 7.19 14.92 -3.65
N GLU A 74 5.95 14.93 -3.16
CA GLU A 74 5.17 16.17 -3.01
C GLU A 74 5.39 16.85 -1.65
N GLU A 75 5.79 16.08 -0.64
CA GLU A 75 6.20 16.63 0.64
C GLU A 75 7.64 17.15 0.55
N LYS A 76 7.82 18.47 0.47
CA LYS A 76 9.08 19.18 0.78
C LYS A 76 9.52 19.01 2.26
N GLN A 77 9.02 17.98 2.94
CA GLN A 77 9.31 17.64 4.32
C GLN A 77 9.98 16.27 4.32
N PRO A 78 11.26 16.15 4.71
CA PRO A 78 12.04 14.92 4.61
C PRO A 78 11.48 13.71 5.39
N SER A 79 10.46 13.90 6.22
CA SER A 79 10.00 12.94 7.21
C SER A 79 8.50 13.10 7.50
N SER A 80 7.61 12.82 6.56
CA SER A 80 6.22 12.60 6.97
C SER A 80 6.08 11.26 7.67
N PRO A 81 5.34 11.19 8.79
CA PRO A 81 5.00 9.92 9.44
C PRO A 81 4.34 8.91 8.50
N CYS A 82 3.74 9.37 7.40
CA CYS A 82 3.10 8.51 6.43
C CYS A 82 4.08 7.75 5.54
N LYS A 83 5.24 8.31 5.23
CA LYS A 83 6.25 7.63 4.44
C LYS A 83 6.70 6.31 5.08
N GLU A 84 7.19 6.37 6.32
CA GLU A 84 7.67 5.17 7.03
C GLU A 84 6.55 4.13 7.17
N LYS A 85 5.34 4.57 7.52
CA LYS A 85 4.17 3.69 7.66
C LYS A 85 3.84 2.98 6.36
N LEU A 86 3.74 3.72 5.25
CA LEU A 86 3.40 3.16 3.95
C LEU A 86 4.49 2.22 3.43
N CYS A 87 5.77 2.47 3.72
CA CYS A 87 6.85 1.53 3.46
C CYS A 87 6.65 0.21 4.21
N ASN A 88 6.29 0.28 5.50
CA ASN A 88 6.03 -0.92 6.31
C ASN A 88 4.76 -1.66 5.86
N PHE A 89 3.70 -0.93 5.49
CA PHE A 89 2.50 -1.52 4.90
C PHE A 89 2.84 -2.23 3.58
N PHE A 90 3.63 -1.60 2.71
CA PHE A 90 4.08 -2.22 1.46
C PHE A 90 4.92 -3.46 1.69
N TYR A 91 5.83 -3.44 2.67
CA TYR A 91 6.63 -4.60 3.06
C TYR A 91 5.76 -5.81 3.41
N PHE A 92 4.78 -5.61 4.29
CA PHE A 92 3.88 -6.69 4.71
C PHE A 92 2.90 -7.11 3.61
N TRP A 93 2.44 -6.16 2.79
CA TRP A 93 1.60 -6.44 1.63
C TRP A 93 2.34 -7.29 0.60
N LEU A 94 3.54 -6.86 0.17
CA LEU A 94 4.36 -7.57 -0.80
C LEU A 94 4.69 -8.98 -0.29
N GLY A 95 5.14 -9.11 0.96
CA GLY A 95 5.44 -10.41 1.55
C GLY A 95 4.21 -11.31 1.63
N GLY A 96 3.05 -10.77 2.01
CA GLY A 96 1.78 -11.51 1.99
C GLY A 96 1.39 -11.97 0.57
N THR A 97 1.54 -11.08 -0.41
CA THR A 97 1.31 -11.36 -1.83
C THR A 97 2.23 -12.45 -2.33
N LEU A 98 3.51 -12.49 -1.95
CA LEU A 98 4.46 -13.52 -2.41
C LEU A 98 4.34 -14.85 -1.66
N CYS A 99 3.92 -14.83 -0.39
CA CYS A 99 3.90 -16.01 0.48
C CYS A 99 3.12 -17.19 -0.11
N HIS A 100 1.98 -16.93 -0.75
CA HIS A 100 1.12 -17.97 -1.32
C HIS A 100 1.53 -18.42 -2.73
N ARG A 101 2.47 -17.69 -3.34
CA ARG A 101 2.71 -17.69 -4.79
C ARG A 101 4.06 -18.28 -5.18
N LEU A 102 5.06 -18.24 -4.30
CA LEU A 102 6.41 -18.77 -4.58
C LEU A 102 6.52 -20.28 -4.35
N LYS A 103 7.19 -20.97 -5.27
CA LYS A 103 7.26 -22.45 -5.36
C LYS A 103 8.14 -23.09 -4.28
N PRO A 104 9.40 -22.69 -4.07
CA PRO A 104 10.09 -23.01 -2.83
C PRO A 104 9.97 -21.86 -1.83
N SER A 105 9.64 -22.19 -0.59
CA SER A 105 9.62 -21.22 0.52
C SER A 105 10.97 -20.53 0.72
N THR A 106 12.06 -21.18 0.31
CA THR A 106 13.43 -20.66 0.42
C THR A 106 13.66 -19.43 -0.46
N TRP A 107 12.91 -19.24 -1.55
CA TRP A 107 13.05 -18.03 -2.39
C TRP A 107 12.34 -16.82 -1.82
N PHE A 108 11.54 -16.97 -0.76
CA PHE A 108 10.72 -15.86 -0.25
C PHE A 108 11.55 -14.62 0.13
N GLN A 109 12.64 -14.81 0.86
CA GLN A 109 13.49 -13.70 1.32
C GLN A 109 14.28 -13.08 0.16
N ASP A 110 14.90 -13.92 -0.67
CA ASP A 110 15.68 -13.47 -1.84
C ASP A 110 14.79 -12.72 -2.84
N THR A 111 13.60 -13.24 -3.15
CA THR A 111 12.65 -12.59 -4.07
C THR A 111 12.17 -11.25 -3.52
N MET A 112 11.84 -11.16 -2.21
CA MET A 112 11.51 -9.88 -1.58
C MET A 112 12.65 -8.87 -1.77
N GLN A 113 13.89 -9.28 -1.47
CA GLN A 113 15.06 -8.42 -1.57
C GLN A 113 15.36 -7.97 -3.01
N GLU A 114 15.25 -8.89 -3.99
CA GLU A 114 15.43 -8.60 -5.42
C GLU A 114 14.39 -7.59 -5.91
N ILE A 115 13.11 -7.74 -5.53
CA ILE A 115 12.05 -6.79 -5.89
C ILE A 115 12.34 -5.42 -5.30
N TYR A 116 12.67 -5.32 -4.01
CA TYR A 116 13.06 -4.04 -3.40
C TYR A 116 14.27 -3.42 -4.11
N THR A 117 15.24 -4.24 -4.50
CA THR A 117 16.42 -3.77 -5.26
C THR A 117 16.04 -3.26 -6.65
N LYS A 118 15.08 -3.89 -7.32
CA LYS A 118 14.55 -3.42 -8.61
C LYS A 118 13.76 -2.11 -8.48
N LEU A 119 13.08 -1.92 -7.35
CA LEU A 119 12.32 -0.71 -7.04
C LEU A 119 13.20 0.45 -6.55
N LYS A 120 14.43 0.17 -6.07
CA LYS A 120 15.46 1.18 -5.75
C LYS A 120 15.83 1.98 -7.00
N GLY A 121 15.76 3.30 -6.91
CA GLY A 121 15.97 4.24 -8.03
C GLY A 121 14.90 5.32 -8.13
N SER A 122 13.82 5.21 -7.35
CA SER A 122 12.88 6.30 -7.10
C SER A 122 13.34 7.16 -5.92
N ASN A 123 12.76 8.35 -5.77
CA ASN A 123 12.91 9.20 -4.56
C ASN A 123 12.27 8.58 -3.29
N VAL A 124 11.97 7.27 -3.32
CA VAL A 124 11.39 6.50 -2.21
C VAL A 124 12.50 5.88 -1.40
N GLN A 125 12.55 6.24 -0.12
CA GLN A 125 13.45 5.64 0.87
C GLN A 125 12.76 4.51 1.65
N CYS A 126 11.95 3.70 0.98
CA CYS A 126 11.47 2.46 1.59
C CYS A 126 12.59 1.43 1.51
N GLU A 127 13.08 1.01 2.65
CA GLU A 127 14.15 0.02 2.73
C GLU A 127 13.57 -1.39 2.89
N TYR A 128 14.26 -2.37 2.33
CA TYR A 128 13.98 -3.76 2.62
C TYR A 128 14.45 -4.06 4.03
N ILE A 129 13.54 -4.52 4.89
CA ILE A 129 13.85 -5.00 6.23
C ILE A 129 14.30 -6.46 6.09
N PRO A 130 15.55 -6.82 6.43
CA PRO A 130 16.01 -8.20 6.31
C PRO A 130 15.15 -9.15 7.15
N ILE A 131 14.67 -10.20 6.50
CA ILE A 131 14.00 -11.31 7.17
C ILE A 131 15.09 -12.21 7.75
N ASP A 132 15.07 -12.47 9.06
CA ASP A 132 15.98 -13.44 9.67
C ASP A 132 15.76 -14.83 9.03
N GLY A 133 16.85 -15.56 8.74
CA GLY A 133 16.80 -16.85 8.05
C GLY A 133 15.97 -17.94 8.77
N THR A 134 15.64 -17.73 10.05
CA THR A 134 14.75 -18.60 10.84
C THR A 134 13.27 -18.28 10.66
N ILE A 135 12.93 -17.20 9.95
CA ILE A 135 11.56 -16.74 9.74
C ILE A 135 11.03 -17.33 8.44
N ASP A 136 10.12 -18.28 8.59
CA ASP A 136 9.35 -18.83 7.48
C ASP A 136 8.14 -17.93 7.12
N ARG A 137 7.42 -18.36 6.08
CA ARG A 137 6.25 -17.64 5.56
C ARG A 137 5.09 -17.56 6.55
N ASP A 138 4.93 -18.56 7.42
CA ASP A 138 3.81 -18.57 8.36
C ASP A 138 4.08 -17.63 9.52
N LEU A 139 5.31 -17.61 10.01
CA LEU A 139 5.75 -16.63 10.99
C LEU A 139 5.72 -15.20 10.44
N PHE A 140 6.06 -14.99 9.16
CA PHE A 140 5.87 -13.71 8.50
C PHE A 140 4.40 -13.24 8.53
N LYS A 141 3.45 -14.15 8.25
CA LYS A 141 2.01 -13.84 8.33
C LYS A 141 1.58 -13.46 9.75
N TYR A 142 2.05 -14.17 10.77
CA TYR A 142 1.74 -13.80 12.16
C TYR A 142 2.27 -12.40 12.51
N ARG A 143 3.50 -12.08 12.08
CA ARG A 143 4.08 -10.73 12.25
C ARG A 143 3.24 -9.65 11.57
N LYS A 144 2.76 -9.94 10.36
CA LYS A 144 1.82 -9.08 9.63
C LYS A 144 0.52 -8.86 10.39
N ILE A 145 -0.08 -9.91 10.95
CA ILE A 145 -1.35 -9.79 11.70
C ILE A 145 -1.20 -8.85 12.91
N ILE A 146 -0.09 -8.96 13.66
CA ILE A 146 0.19 -8.04 14.77
C ILE A 146 0.42 -6.61 14.27
N PHE A 147 1.12 -6.46 13.15
CA PHE A 147 1.29 -5.15 12.51
C PHE A 147 -0.05 -4.53 12.10
N ASP A 148 -0.92 -5.28 11.44
CA ASP A 148 -2.29 -4.84 11.08
C ASP A 148 -3.05 -4.41 12.34
N TYR A 149 -3.04 -5.24 13.39
CA TYR A 149 -3.76 -4.98 14.65
C TYR A 149 -3.32 -3.69 15.34
N TYR A 150 -2.01 -3.40 15.35
CA TYR A 150 -1.49 -2.16 15.92
C TYR A 150 -2.15 -0.91 15.30
N TYR A 151 -2.35 -0.90 13.99
CA TYR A 151 -2.98 0.22 13.28
C TYR A 151 -4.52 0.15 13.28
N ASP A 152 -5.10 -1.05 13.40
CA ASP A 152 -6.55 -1.25 13.42
C ASP A 152 -7.17 -1.00 14.79
N TYR A 153 -6.38 -1.11 15.86
CA TYR A 153 -6.85 -1.08 17.25
C TYR A 153 -7.68 0.16 17.58
N LYS A 154 -7.28 1.36 17.13
CA LYS A 154 -8.04 2.59 17.40
C LYS A 154 -9.47 2.49 16.86
N THR A 155 -9.62 2.07 15.60
CA THR A 155 -10.93 1.89 14.95
C THR A 155 -11.71 0.76 15.61
N LEU A 156 -11.07 -0.36 15.96
CA LEU A 156 -11.70 -1.46 16.68
C LEU A 156 -12.23 -1.01 18.05
N LYS A 157 -11.43 -0.27 18.82
CA LYS A 157 -11.83 0.28 20.12
C LYS A 157 -13.05 1.17 20.00
N GLU A 158 -13.10 2.06 19.01
CA GLU A 158 -14.23 2.95 18.76
C GLU A 158 -15.50 2.18 18.37
N GLN A 159 -15.39 1.17 17.51
CA GLN A 159 -16.54 0.40 17.01
C GLN A 159 -17.04 -0.68 17.97
N LEU A 160 -16.17 -1.18 18.86
CA LEU A 160 -16.53 -2.10 19.93
C LEU A 160 -16.99 -1.37 21.20
N LYS A 161 -16.80 -0.05 21.28
CA LYS A 161 -17.28 0.78 22.40
C LYS A 161 -18.80 0.75 22.46
N TYR A 162 -19.31 0.07 23.48
CA TYR A 162 -20.74 -0.09 23.72
C TYR A 162 -21.01 -0.02 25.23
N PRO A 163 -22.22 0.35 25.66
CA PRO A 163 -22.57 0.36 27.08
C PRO A 163 -22.32 -1.00 27.74
N PRO A 164 -21.90 -1.06 29.03
CA PRO A 164 -21.59 -2.32 29.72
C PRO A 164 -22.72 -3.36 29.68
N SER A 165 -23.97 -2.89 29.60
CA SER A 165 -25.19 -3.69 29.56
C SER A 165 -25.50 -4.29 28.19
N GLU A 166 -24.75 -3.94 27.14
CA GLU A 166 -25.05 -4.33 25.76
C GLU A 166 -23.81 -4.91 25.06
N VAL A 167 -24.03 -5.86 24.15
CA VAL A 167 -22.96 -6.42 23.31
C VAL A 167 -22.94 -5.63 22.00
N SER A 168 -21.77 -5.09 21.62
CA SER A 168 -21.62 -4.43 20.33
C SER A 168 -21.98 -5.40 19.19
N PRO A 169 -22.84 -4.99 18.23
CA PRO A 169 -23.13 -5.80 17.05
C PRO A 169 -21.88 -6.04 16.18
N CYS A 170 -20.84 -5.23 16.36
CA CYS A 170 -19.56 -5.35 15.67
C CYS A 170 -18.68 -6.47 16.22
N LYS A 171 -18.94 -6.93 17.46
CA LYS A 171 -18.16 -7.99 18.09
C LYS A 171 -18.11 -9.24 17.21
N VAL A 172 -19.28 -9.75 16.84
CA VAL A 172 -19.41 -10.96 15.99
C VAL A 172 -18.72 -10.77 14.62
N LYS A 173 -18.66 -9.53 14.11
CA LYS A 173 -17.99 -9.22 12.84
C LYS A 173 -16.46 -9.25 12.97
N TYR A 174 -15.92 -9.03 14.16
CA TYR A 174 -14.49 -8.99 14.43
C TYR A 174 -13.95 -10.23 15.15
N ASP A 175 -14.80 -11.14 15.63
CA ASP A 175 -14.39 -12.31 16.41
C ASP A 175 -13.30 -13.15 15.69
N ALA A 176 -13.47 -13.46 14.40
CA ALA A 176 -12.46 -14.22 13.65
C ALA A 176 -11.13 -13.48 13.53
N TYR A 177 -11.17 -12.18 13.21
CA TYR A 177 -9.97 -11.35 13.13
C TYR A 177 -9.26 -11.24 14.49
N LEU A 178 -10.01 -11.07 15.58
CA LEU A 178 -9.44 -10.98 16.93
C LEU A 178 -8.85 -12.32 17.40
N GLN A 179 -9.44 -13.45 16.99
CA GLN A 179 -8.87 -14.77 17.23
C GLN A 179 -7.53 -14.93 16.50
N ASP A 180 -7.45 -14.54 15.23
CA ASP A 180 -6.22 -14.57 14.45
C ASP A 180 -5.12 -13.71 15.09
N VAL A 181 -5.48 -12.53 15.63
CA VAL A 181 -4.55 -11.66 16.37
C VAL A 181 -4.07 -12.33 17.65
N GLU A 182 -4.93 -13.01 18.39
CA GLU A 182 -4.54 -13.70 19.62
C GLU A 182 -3.54 -14.83 19.32
N ASP A 183 -3.80 -15.61 18.29
CA ASP A 183 -2.92 -16.71 17.90
C ASP A 183 -1.59 -16.19 17.33
N ALA A 184 -1.64 -15.15 16.51
CA ALA A 184 -0.44 -14.45 16.04
C ALA A 184 0.41 -13.92 17.21
N HIS A 185 -0.23 -13.40 18.27
CA HIS A 185 0.49 -12.87 19.42
C HIS A 185 1.30 -13.98 20.12
N LYS A 186 0.71 -15.17 20.28
CA LYS A 186 1.41 -16.31 20.90
C LYS A 186 2.63 -16.72 20.08
N GLN A 187 2.49 -16.79 18.75
CA GLN A 187 3.57 -17.19 17.85
C GLN A 187 4.70 -16.15 17.78
N VAL A 188 4.34 -14.86 17.67
CA VAL A 188 5.32 -13.77 17.64
C VAL A 188 6.03 -13.62 18.99
N GLU A 189 5.32 -13.76 20.11
CA GLU A 189 5.93 -13.73 21.45
C GLU A 189 6.96 -14.85 21.63
N ALA A 190 6.62 -16.08 21.22
CA ALA A 190 7.52 -17.21 21.29
C ALA A 190 8.77 -17.03 20.40
N ASN A 191 8.60 -16.45 19.21
CA ASN A 191 9.71 -16.20 18.30
C ASN A 191 10.62 -15.04 18.79
N CYS A 192 10.04 -13.89 19.11
CA CYS A 192 10.81 -12.74 19.58
C CYS A 192 11.47 -12.95 20.95
N GLY A 193 11.00 -13.90 21.75
CA GLY A 193 11.67 -14.31 22.98
C GLY A 193 12.96 -15.11 22.76
N ARG A 194 13.24 -15.58 21.53
CA ARG A 194 14.39 -16.43 21.20
C ARG A 194 15.47 -15.71 20.41
N THR A 195 15.11 -14.70 19.62
CA THR A 195 16.02 -14.07 18.66
C THR A 195 16.22 -12.59 18.96
N SER A 196 17.39 -12.24 19.53
CA SER A 196 17.71 -10.84 19.91
C SER A 196 18.22 -9.98 18.75
N LYS A 197 18.50 -10.56 17.58
CA LYS A 197 19.01 -9.84 16.40
C LYS A 197 17.93 -9.52 15.36
N ASP A 198 16.71 -10.00 15.58
CA ASP A 198 15.63 -9.81 14.62
C ASP A 198 15.11 -8.36 14.67
N GLU A 199 15.15 -7.69 13.52
CA GLU A 199 14.82 -6.27 13.42
C GLU A 199 13.35 -6.00 13.73
N TYR A 200 12.43 -6.87 13.29
CA TYR A 200 11.02 -6.75 13.61
C TYR A 200 10.79 -6.84 15.13
N CYS A 201 11.45 -7.79 15.79
CA CYS A 201 11.34 -7.95 17.24
C CYS A 201 11.85 -6.71 17.99
N ASN A 202 13.00 -6.18 17.57
CA ASN A 202 13.64 -5.05 18.23
C ASN A 202 12.93 -3.72 17.96
N ASN A 203 12.55 -3.46 16.71
CA ASN A 203 12.06 -2.16 16.27
C ASN A 203 10.54 -2.01 16.35
N PHE A 204 9.79 -3.10 16.21
CA PHE A 204 8.33 -3.07 16.20
C PHE A 204 7.73 -3.81 17.40
N TRP A 205 8.03 -5.09 17.58
CA TRP A 205 7.37 -5.91 18.62
C TRP A 205 7.58 -5.37 20.03
N ASN A 206 8.80 -4.95 20.36
CA ASN A 206 9.09 -4.34 21.66
C ASN A 206 8.31 -3.03 21.87
N LYS A 207 8.15 -2.22 20.82
CA LYS A 207 7.30 -1.00 20.90
C LYS A 207 5.83 -1.38 21.08
N PHE A 208 5.35 -2.38 20.37
CA PHE A 208 3.99 -2.91 20.51
C PHE A 208 3.73 -3.38 21.96
N LYS A 209 4.63 -4.19 22.54
CA LYS A 209 4.50 -4.68 23.92
C LYS A 209 4.50 -3.59 24.99
N ASN A 210 5.23 -2.50 24.73
CA ASN A 210 5.31 -1.35 25.63
C ASN A 210 4.21 -0.30 25.35
N SER A 211 3.34 -0.53 24.38
CA SER A 211 2.17 0.30 24.10
C SER A 211 1.01 -0.08 25.02
N ASN A 212 -0.02 0.77 25.06
CA ASN A 212 -1.26 0.50 25.80
C ASN A 212 -2.28 -0.33 24.98
N ILE A 213 -1.85 -0.92 23.86
CA ILE A 213 -2.71 -1.77 23.04
C ILE A 213 -2.87 -3.13 23.72
N PRO A 214 -4.08 -3.50 24.20
CA PRO A 214 -4.30 -4.75 24.88
C PRO A 214 -4.28 -5.92 23.89
N LYS A 215 -3.99 -7.11 24.42
CA LYS A 215 -4.24 -8.37 23.69
C LYS A 215 -5.76 -8.53 23.46
N PRO A 216 -6.20 -9.24 22.41
CA PRO A 216 -7.62 -9.40 22.12
C PRO A 216 -8.49 -9.89 23.30
N PRO A 217 -8.05 -10.85 24.16
CA PRO A 217 -8.82 -11.26 25.33
C PRO A 217 -9.10 -10.13 26.33
N ASP A 218 -8.16 -9.18 26.44
CA ASP A 218 -8.23 -8.05 27.36
C ASP A 218 -8.90 -6.82 26.72
N LEU A 219 -9.21 -6.86 25.42
CA LEU A 219 -9.79 -5.73 24.69
C LEU A 219 -11.12 -5.28 25.31
N LYS A 220 -11.97 -6.24 25.71
CA LYS A 220 -13.30 -5.94 26.28
C LYS A 220 -13.23 -5.17 27.60
N SER A 221 -12.30 -5.52 28.49
CA SER A 221 -12.13 -4.85 29.79
C SER A 221 -11.48 -3.47 29.63
N ASN A 222 -10.61 -3.28 28.62
CA ASN A 222 -9.88 -2.03 28.39
C ASN A 222 -10.69 -0.95 27.66
N ILE A 223 -11.73 -1.31 26.89
CA ILE A 223 -12.62 -0.33 26.21
C ILE A 223 -13.34 0.61 27.20
N MET A 224 -13.45 0.22 28.48
CA MET A 224 -14.18 0.94 29.53
C MET A 224 -13.31 1.91 30.36
N ASN A 225 -11.98 1.77 30.33
CA ASN A 225 -11.05 2.60 31.08
C ASN A 225 -10.30 3.52 30.11
N GLY A 226 -10.87 4.70 29.85
CA GLY A 226 -10.34 5.62 28.86
C GLY A 226 -9.09 6.37 29.34
N GLU A 227 -7.96 6.14 28.69
CA GLU A 227 -7.22 7.12 27.86
C GLU A 227 -6.25 6.31 26.98
N ASP A 228 -6.12 6.63 25.69
CA ASP A 228 -5.12 6.00 24.83
C ASP A 228 -4.32 7.07 24.12
N ILE A 229 -3.01 7.07 24.36
CA ILE A 229 -2.03 7.88 23.65
C ILE A 229 -1.21 6.91 22.81
N THR A 230 -1.74 6.54 21.64
CA THR A 230 -0.87 6.12 20.55
C THR A 230 -1.12 7.09 19.40
N GLU A 231 -0.22 8.07 19.27
CA GLU A 231 -0.20 9.08 18.20
C GLU A 231 -0.33 8.42 16.81
N ASP A 232 0.26 7.22 16.69
CA ASP A 232 0.35 6.38 15.49
C ASP A 232 -0.98 5.95 14.86
N GLY A 233 -2.02 5.68 15.67
CA GLY A 233 -3.34 5.28 15.17
C GLY A 233 -4.13 6.45 14.55
N THR A 234 -3.81 7.69 14.94
CA THR A 234 -4.37 8.89 14.29
C THR A 234 -3.63 9.19 12.98
N ASP A 235 -2.34 8.85 12.93
CA ASP A 235 -1.51 9.03 11.75
C ASP A 235 -1.91 8.12 10.58
N VAL A 236 -2.29 6.86 10.81
CA VAL A 236 -2.65 5.93 9.70
C VAL A 236 -3.89 6.38 8.90
N LEU A 237 -4.91 6.95 9.57
CA LEU A 237 -6.10 7.49 8.90
C LEU A 237 -5.76 8.72 8.04
N ARG A 238 -4.80 9.54 8.50
CA ARG A 238 -4.26 10.66 7.70
C ARG A 238 -3.54 10.12 6.46
N CYS A 239 -2.73 9.08 6.60
CA CYS A 239 -2.02 8.46 5.48
C CYS A 239 -2.99 7.87 4.45
N LEU A 240 -4.08 7.22 4.90
CA LEU A 240 -5.12 6.71 4.02
C LEU A 240 -5.82 7.83 3.23
N THR A 241 -6.02 8.99 3.86
CA THR A 241 -6.57 10.18 3.19
C THR A 241 -5.60 10.69 2.13
N GLN A 242 -4.31 10.83 2.46
CA GLN A 242 -3.27 11.23 1.52
C GLN A 242 -3.16 10.26 0.34
N LEU A 243 -3.16 8.94 0.59
CA LEU A 243 -3.20 7.91 -0.46
C LEU A 243 -4.39 8.12 -1.42
N SER A 244 -5.58 8.37 -0.87
CA SER A 244 -6.79 8.58 -1.67
C SER A 244 -6.70 9.83 -2.54
N SER A 245 -6.12 10.91 -2.02
CA SER A 245 -5.84 12.13 -2.80
C SER A 245 -4.83 11.87 -3.91
N ALA A 246 -3.73 11.18 -3.61
CA ALA A 246 -2.68 10.87 -4.59
C ALA A 246 -3.23 10.05 -5.78
N ILE A 247 -4.08 9.06 -5.51
CA ILE A 247 -4.77 8.26 -6.54
C ILE A 247 -5.65 9.14 -7.44
N THR A 248 -6.41 10.06 -6.83
CA THR A 248 -7.31 10.98 -7.56
C THR A 248 -6.52 11.85 -8.54
N GLU A 249 -5.40 12.40 -8.09
CA GLU A 249 -4.55 13.24 -8.92
C GLU A 249 -3.79 12.47 -10.02
N LEU A 250 -3.32 11.25 -9.72
CA LEU A 250 -2.70 10.37 -10.73
C LEU A 250 -3.69 10.07 -11.86
N SER A 251 -4.95 9.81 -11.49
CA SER A 251 -6.03 9.60 -12.46
C SER A 251 -6.27 10.84 -13.33
N ARG A 252 -6.13 12.05 -12.78
CA ARG A 252 -6.36 13.32 -13.51
C ARG A 252 -5.25 13.63 -14.53
N GLN A 253 -4.00 13.27 -14.24
CA GLN A 253 -2.87 13.50 -15.16
C GLN A 253 -2.98 12.67 -16.44
N GLU A 254 -3.63 11.50 -16.39
CA GLU A 254 -3.84 10.64 -17.54
C GLU A 254 -4.83 11.25 -18.54
N GLU A 255 -5.92 11.87 -18.05
CA GLU A 255 -6.92 12.55 -18.90
C GLU A 255 -6.35 13.77 -19.61
N THR A 256 -5.46 14.54 -18.97
CA THR A 256 -4.82 15.71 -19.61
C THR A 256 -3.77 15.30 -20.63
N SER A 257 -3.08 14.17 -20.43
CA SER A 257 -2.07 13.65 -21.36
C SER A 257 -2.69 13.06 -22.62
N ALA A 258 -3.86 12.42 -22.49
CA ALA A 258 -4.64 11.91 -23.62
C ALA A 258 -5.22 13.05 -24.50
N SER A 259 -5.43 14.23 -23.95
CA SER A 259 -5.94 15.43 -24.67
C SER A 259 -4.86 16.15 -25.49
N LEU A 260 -3.57 16.00 -25.16
CA LEU A 260 -2.45 16.65 -25.86
C LEU A 260 -1.89 15.83 -27.04
N GLY A 261 -2.46 14.65 -27.30
CA GLY A 261 -2.10 13.78 -28.42
C GLY A 261 -2.55 14.28 -29.80
N THR A 262 -2.44 15.57 -30.11
CA THR A 262 -2.44 16.10 -31.48
C THR A 262 -1.75 17.46 -31.52
N ILE A 263 -0.46 17.53 -31.22
CA ILE A 263 0.35 18.66 -31.65
C ILE A 263 1.61 18.10 -32.32
N SER A 264 1.57 18.10 -33.66
CA SER A 264 2.71 17.81 -34.49
C SER A 264 3.79 18.86 -34.23
N SER A 265 5.00 18.39 -33.94
CA SER A 265 6.20 19.20 -33.77
C SER A 265 6.51 20.02 -35.02
N THR A 266 6.75 21.32 -34.88
CA THR A 266 7.60 22.07 -35.80
C THR A 266 8.67 22.84 -35.04
N ALA A 267 9.87 22.72 -35.58
CA ALA A 267 11.15 23.04 -34.98
C ALA A 267 11.36 24.53 -34.66
N ILE A 268 12.26 24.73 -33.70
CA ILE A 268 12.88 26.01 -33.34
C ILE A 268 13.76 26.45 -34.51
N SER A 269 13.60 27.68 -34.99
CA SER A 269 14.69 28.43 -35.62
C SER A 269 14.58 29.92 -35.36
N SER A 270 15.75 30.48 -35.09
CA SER A 270 16.10 31.82 -34.64
C SER A 270 15.70 32.99 -35.56
N ALA A 271 15.27 34.08 -34.90
CA ALA A 271 15.60 35.50 -35.11
C ALA A 271 15.72 36.11 -36.53
N LEU A 272 15.07 37.29 -36.63
CA LEU A 272 15.29 38.48 -37.49
C LEU A 272 14.62 38.52 -38.89
N GLY A 273 13.75 39.53 -39.05
CA GLY A 273 13.63 40.28 -40.31
C GLY A 273 12.25 40.39 -40.97
N THR A 274 11.55 41.49 -40.67
CA THR A 274 10.81 42.36 -41.62
C THR A 274 9.63 41.82 -42.47
N VAL A 275 8.46 42.40 -42.18
CA VAL A 275 7.42 42.95 -43.07
C VAL A 275 6.73 42.04 -44.11
N GLY A 276 5.41 41.89 -43.98
CA GLY A 276 4.52 41.99 -45.14
C GLY A 276 3.36 40.99 -45.26
N VAL A 277 2.15 41.56 -45.24
CA VAL A 277 0.94 41.16 -45.97
C VAL A 277 0.06 40.04 -45.37
N ALA A 278 -1.20 40.43 -45.15
CA ALA A 278 -2.31 39.61 -44.73
C ALA A 278 -2.76 38.61 -45.81
N ALA A 279 -3.09 37.39 -45.38
CA ALA A 279 -4.00 36.51 -46.11
C ALA A 279 -4.72 35.59 -45.10
N LEU A 280 -6.05 35.68 -45.06
CA LEU A 280 -6.94 34.75 -44.36
C LEU A 280 -6.97 33.42 -45.12
N PRO A 281 -6.89 32.25 -44.44
CA PRO A 281 -7.08 30.98 -45.12
C PRO A 281 -8.57 30.68 -45.28
N ILE A 282 -8.99 30.42 -46.52
CA ILE A 282 -10.28 29.80 -46.85
C ILE A 282 -10.17 28.31 -46.51
N VAL A 283 -11.03 27.84 -45.62
CA VAL A 283 -11.18 26.42 -45.29
C VAL A 283 -11.96 25.74 -46.43
N ALA A 284 -11.31 24.82 -47.15
CA ALA A 284 -11.99 23.90 -48.05
C ALA A 284 -12.24 22.57 -47.32
N PHE A 285 -13.51 22.29 -47.03
CA PHE A 285 -14.00 21.01 -46.56
C PHE A 285 -14.10 20.04 -47.74
N LEU A 286 -13.41 18.90 -47.68
CA LEU A 286 -13.68 17.76 -48.56
C LEU A 286 -14.14 16.57 -47.72
N SER A 287 -15.44 16.33 -47.75
CA SER A 287 -16.08 15.13 -47.20
C SER A 287 -15.80 13.95 -48.13
N TYR A 288 -15.09 12.92 -47.65
CA TYR A 288 -15.03 11.64 -48.36
C TYR A 288 -16.16 10.72 -47.89
N LYS A 289 -16.88 10.18 -48.86
CA LYS A 289 -18.10 9.37 -48.72
C LYS A 289 -17.71 7.89 -48.64
N VAL A 290 -18.11 7.22 -47.57
CA VAL A 290 -18.05 5.76 -47.42
C VAL A 290 -19.12 5.12 -48.30
N SER A 291 -18.75 4.10 -49.08
CA SER A 291 -19.70 3.16 -49.70
C SER A 291 -19.48 1.78 -49.09
N THR A 292 -20.61 1.12 -48.87
CA THR A 292 -20.87 -0.18 -48.24
C THR A 292 -20.12 -1.34 -48.86
#